data_AF-A0AAU6UCH2-F1
#
_entry.id   AF-A0AAU6UCH2-F1
#
_cell.length_a   1.000
_cell.length_b   1.000
_cell.length_c   1.000
_cell.angle_alpha   90.00
_cell.angle_beta   90.00
_cell.angle_gamma   90.00
#
_symmetry.space_group_name_H-M   'P 1'
#
loop_
_entity.id
_entity.type
_entity.pdbx_description
1 polymer ?
#
loop_
_entity_poly.entity_id
_entity_poly.type
_entity_poly.pdbx_seq_one_letter_code
_entity_poly.pdbx_strand_id
1 'polypeptide(L)'
;MSLNDEMHSVEELLDTALELFMELASDNLPEQEITVFNREFNSRGLLAETDPADDWEADVGFAVSDTEYAEIWIGLGNAEQEYEHLFARMLLSRRVDEKFCHIEWLPQ
;
A
#
# COMPACT_ATOMS: atom_id res chain seq x y z
N MET A 1 -3.08 21.29 -25.57
CA MET A 1 -2.51 20.10 -24.92
C MET A 1 -3.06 20.11 -23.52
N SER A 2 -3.92 19.13 -23.19
CA SER A 2 -4.58 19.07 -21.88
C SER A 2 -3.53 18.96 -20.78
N LEU A 3 -3.76 19.67 -19.67
CA LEU A 3 -2.91 19.62 -18.49
C LEU A 3 -3.03 18.22 -17.85
N ASN A 4 -1.88 17.60 -17.58
CA ASN A 4 -1.63 16.59 -16.56
C ASN A 4 -2.51 15.32 -16.55
N ASP A 5 -2.21 14.39 -17.47
CA ASP A 5 -2.53 12.96 -17.33
C ASP A 5 -1.24 12.17 -16.96
N GLU A 6 -0.36 12.81 -16.18
CA GLU A 6 0.88 12.17 -15.74
C GLU A 6 0.55 11.24 -14.58
N MET A 7 0.88 9.96 -14.75
CA MET A 7 0.63 8.92 -13.76
C MET A 7 1.95 8.44 -13.18
N HIS A 8 1.98 8.19 -11.88
CA HIS A 8 3.06 7.51 -11.22
C HIS A 8 3.28 6.13 -11.85
N SER A 9 4.53 5.80 -12.09
CA SER A 9 4.94 4.44 -12.38
C SER A 9 4.68 3.53 -11.18
N VAL A 10 4.63 2.22 -11.42
CA VAL A 10 4.45 1.24 -10.35
C VAL A 10 5.57 1.36 -9.31
N GLU A 11 6.82 1.54 -9.73
CA GLU A 11 7.96 1.71 -8.83
C GLU A 11 7.78 2.92 -7.90
N GLU A 12 7.35 4.07 -8.43
CA GLU A 12 7.08 5.27 -7.62
C GLU A 12 5.93 5.08 -6.63
N LEU A 13 4.89 4.33 -7.00
CA LEU A 13 3.78 4.01 -6.11
C LEU A 13 4.23 3.10 -4.97
N LEU A 14 5.05 2.09 -5.27
CA LEU A 14 5.61 1.18 -4.27
C LEU A 14 6.51 1.93 -3.29
N ASP A 15 7.42 2.77 -3.79
CA ASP A 15 8.30 3.59 -2.95
C ASP A 15 7.50 4.54 -2.06
N THR A 16 6.51 5.25 -2.64
CA THR A 16 5.62 6.15 -1.91
C THR A 16 4.83 5.41 -0.83
N ALA A 17 4.29 4.24 -1.15
CA ALA A 17 3.53 3.43 -0.21
C ALA A 17 4.40 2.99 0.98
N LEU A 18 5.62 2.53 0.71
CA LEU A 18 6.55 2.12 1.75
C LEU A 18 6.97 3.28 2.65
N GLU A 19 7.25 4.46 2.07
CA GLU A 19 7.57 5.67 2.85
C GLU A 19 6.42 6.07 3.79
N LEU A 20 5.20 6.17 3.26
CA LEU A 20 4.01 6.52 4.04
C LEU A 20 3.70 5.48 5.12
N PHE A 21 3.86 4.19 4.80
CA PHE A 21 3.71 3.12 5.78
C PHE A 21 4.69 3.29 6.93
N MET A 22 5.99 3.48 6.64
CA MET A 22 6.99 3.63 7.70
C MET A 22 6.75 4.86 8.57
N GLU A 23 6.28 5.96 7.99
CA GLU A 23 5.96 7.19 8.72
C GLU A 23 4.80 6.99 9.70
N LEU A 24 3.77 6.25 9.28
CA LEU A 24 2.51 6.13 10.01
C LEU A 24 2.38 4.84 10.83
N ALA A 25 3.20 3.82 10.56
CA ALA A 25 3.07 2.50 11.14
C ALA A 25 3.16 2.54 12.67
N SER A 26 4.11 3.29 13.25
CA SER A 26 4.28 3.33 14.71
C SER A 26 3.06 3.85 15.46
N ASP A 27 2.24 4.67 14.81
CA ASP A 27 1.06 5.28 15.41
C ASP A 27 -0.22 4.43 15.20
N ASN A 28 -0.21 3.51 14.22
CA ASN A 28 -1.39 2.75 13.81
C ASN A 28 -1.29 1.24 14.05
N LEU A 29 -0.08 0.67 14.08
CA LEU A 29 0.15 -0.73 14.37
C LEU A 29 0.61 -0.94 15.82
N PRO A 30 0.26 -2.08 16.45
CA PRO A 30 0.75 -2.40 17.78
C PRO A 30 2.26 -2.65 17.77
N GLU A 31 2.93 -2.42 18.90
CA GLU A 31 4.39 -2.54 19.03
C GLU A 31 4.94 -3.91 18.60
N GLN A 32 4.16 -4.98 18.79
CA GLN A 32 4.53 -6.33 18.35
C GLN A 32 4.69 -6.41 16.82
N GLU A 33 3.79 -5.78 16.07
CA GLU A 33 3.80 -5.76 14.59
C GLU A 33 4.98 -4.93 14.08
N ILE A 34 5.22 -3.77 14.70
CA ILE A 34 6.38 -2.92 14.41
C ILE A 34 7.69 -3.68 14.65
N THR A 35 7.75 -4.46 15.74
CA THR A 35 8.93 -5.28 16.06
C THR A 35 9.15 -6.38 15.01
N VAL A 36 8.08 -7.03 14.55
CA VAL A 36 8.14 -8.05 13.49
C VAL A 36 8.58 -7.43 12.17
N PHE A 37 7.98 -6.31 11.77
CA PHE A 37 8.36 -5.57 10.56
C PHE A 37 9.85 -5.21 10.57
N ASN A 38 10.33 -4.52 11.61
CA ASN A 38 11.72 -4.08 11.71
C ASN A 38 12.74 -5.22 11.67
N ARG A 39 12.37 -6.41 12.18
CA ARG A 39 13.24 -7.59 12.20
C ARG A 39 13.25 -8.34 10.87
N GLU A 40 12.08 -8.54 10.27
CA GLU A 40 11.90 -9.52 9.18
C GLU A 40 11.87 -8.86 7.79
N PHE A 41 11.36 -7.62 7.67
CA PHE A 41 11.00 -7.02 6.37
C PHE A 41 12.20 -6.85 5.44
N ASN A 42 13.40 -6.58 5.95
CA ASN A 42 14.61 -6.51 5.12
C ASN A 42 14.95 -7.82 4.38
N SER A 43 14.50 -8.97 4.92
CA SER A 43 14.81 -10.29 4.37
C SER A 43 13.63 -10.96 3.67
N ARG A 44 12.42 -10.68 4.16
CA ARG A 44 11.17 -11.35 3.74
C ARG A 44 10.11 -10.36 3.26
N GLY A 45 10.41 -9.06 3.21
CA GLY A 45 9.45 -8.04 2.82
C GLY A 45 8.92 -8.29 1.41
N LEU A 46 7.60 -8.22 1.28
CA LEU A 46 6.91 -8.24 -0.01
C LEU A 46 6.11 -6.96 -0.15
N LEU A 47 6.26 -6.36 -1.32
CA LEU A 47 5.59 -5.14 -1.74
C LEU A 47 5.11 -5.36 -3.17
N ALA A 48 3.79 -5.32 -3.38
CA ALA A 48 3.21 -5.59 -4.68
C ALA A 48 2.04 -4.64 -4.95
N GLU A 49 1.94 -4.25 -6.21
CA GLU A 49 0.77 -3.57 -6.75
C GLU A 49 -0.25 -4.62 -7.21
N THR A 50 -1.51 -4.33 -6.95
CA THR A 50 -2.68 -5.13 -7.31
C THR A 50 -3.79 -4.18 -7.74
N ASP A 51 -4.73 -4.72 -8.51
CA ASP A 51 -5.96 -4.01 -8.81
C ASP A 51 -6.72 -3.76 -7.50
N PRO A 52 -7.32 -2.55 -7.33
CA PRO A 52 -8.13 -2.26 -6.16
C PRO A 52 -9.28 -3.26 -6.01
N ALA A 53 -9.40 -3.86 -4.84
CA ALA A 53 -10.53 -4.71 -4.51
C ALA A 53 -11.86 -3.93 -4.41
N ASP A 54 -12.98 -4.62 -4.63
CA ASP A 54 -14.33 -4.04 -4.68
C ASP A 54 -14.78 -3.39 -3.34
N ASP A 55 -14.15 -3.77 -2.22
CA ASP A 55 -14.49 -3.26 -0.89
C ASP A 55 -14.05 -1.81 -0.68
N TRP A 56 -13.06 -1.34 -1.43
CA TRP A 56 -12.54 0.03 -1.29
C TRP A 56 -13.58 1.11 -1.49
N GLU A 57 -14.51 0.93 -2.44
CA GLU A 57 -15.55 1.94 -2.71
C GLU A 57 -16.40 2.23 -1.46
N ALA A 58 -16.64 1.19 -0.64
CA ALA A 58 -17.38 1.33 0.60
C ALA A 58 -16.55 2.06 1.68
N ASP A 59 -15.25 1.84 1.72
CA ASP A 59 -14.34 2.45 2.70
C ASP A 59 -14.07 3.93 2.41
N VAL A 60 -13.81 4.27 1.14
CA VAL A 60 -13.48 5.65 0.73
C VAL A 60 -14.71 6.48 0.38
N GLY A 61 -15.84 5.84 0.11
CA GLY A 61 -17.12 6.50 -0.16
C GLY A 61 -17.24 7.11 -1.56
N PHE A 62 -16.41 6.68 -2.51
CA PHE A 62 -16.44 7.06 -3.92
C PHE A 62 -16.04 5.89 -4.81
N ALA A 63 -16.28 6.00 -6.12
CA ALA A 63 -15.98 4.93 -7.08
C ALA A 63 -14.47 4.80 -7.31
N VAL A 64 -13.95 3.57 -7.24
CA VAL A 64 -12.51 3.29 -7.35
C VAL A 64 -12.26 2.53 -8.66
N SER A 65 -11.49 3.14 -9.56
CA SER A 65 -11.11 2.55 -10.85
C SER A 65 -9.67 2.04 -10.82
N ASP A 66 -9.41 0.86 -11.38
CA ASP A 66 -8.07 0.27 -11.56
C ASP A 66 -7.13 1.14 -12.41
N THR A 67 -7.70 1.98 -13.27
CA THR A 67 -6.98 2.96 -14.09
C THR A 67 -6.50 4.18 -13.32
N GLU A 68 -7.20 4.58 -12.25
CA GLU A 68 -6.92 5.82 -11.52
C GLU A 68 -6.28 5.55 -10.16
N TYR A 69 -6.53 4.37 -9.59
CA TYR A 69 -6.01 3.96 -8.29
C TYR A 69 -5.26 2.64 -8.40
N ALA A 70 -4.33 2.45 -7.48
CA ALA A 70 -3.61 1.20 -7.30
C ALA A 70 -3.72 0.76 -5.84
N GLU A 71 -3.91 -0.53 -5.62
CA GLU A 71 -3.81 -1.11 -4.29
C GLU A 71 -2.41 -1.68 -4.09
N ILE A 72 -1.75 -1.28 -3.01
CA ILE A 72 -0.41 -1.74 -2.64
C ILE A 72 -0.49 -2.56 -1.38
N TRP A 73 0.10 -3.75 -1.41
CA TRP A 73 0.17 -4.68 -0.29
C TRP A 73 1.55 -4.67 0.35
N ILE A 74 1.60 -4.39 1.65
CA ILE A 74 2.84 -4.36 2.44
C ILE A 74 2.81 -5.50 3.44
N GLY A 75 3.70 -6.48 3.26
CA GLY A 75 3.69 -7.69 4.07
C GLY A 75 5.00 -8.44 4.10
N LEU A 76 4.95 -9.66 4.64
CA LEU A 76 6.05 -10.62 4.64
C LEU A 76 5.68 -11.83 3.80
N GLY A 77 6.66 -12.27 3.02
CA GLY A 77 6.63 -13.48 2.22
C GLY A 77 7.15 -14.71 2.94
N ASN A 78 6.69 -15.87 2.49
CA ASN A 78 7.33 -17.15 2.75
C ASN A 78 8.48 -17.42 1.75
N ALA A 79 9.07 -18.61 1.79
CA ALA A 79 10.14 -19.02 0.88
C ALA A 79 9.72 -19.09 -0.60
N GLU A 80 8.41 -19.17 -0.87
CA GLU A 80 7.82 -19.23 -2.20
C GLU A 80 7.33 -17.84 -2.70
N GLN A 81 7.63 -16.78 -1.94
CA GLN A 81 7.19 -15.40 -2.23
C GLN A 81 5.66 -15.21 -2.17
N GLU A 82 4.97 -16.04 -1.38
CA GLU A 82 3.55 -15.83 -1.08
C GLU A 82 3.41 -15.06 0.24
N TYR A 83 2.43 -14.17 0.31
CA TYR A 83 2.11 -13.41 1.51
C TYR A 83 1.70 -14.34 2.67
N GLU A 84 2.49 -14.35 3.73
CA GLU A 84 2.21 -15.07 4.98
C GLU A 84 1.65 -14.13 6.05
N HIS A 85 2.05 -12.86 5.99
CA HIS A 85 1.65 -11.83 6.93
C HIS A 85 1.46 -10.51 6.19
N LEU A 86 0.32 -9.84 6.36
CA LEU A 86 0.04 -8.55 5.72
C LEU A 86 -0.09 -7.49 6.81
N PHE A 87 0.74 -6.45 6.75
CA PHE A 87 0.70 -5.35 7.71
C PHE A 87 -0.32 -4.29 7.32
N ALA A 88 -0.42 -4.00 6.02
CA ALA A 88 -1.33 -3.00 5.49
C ALA A 88 -1.69 -3.26 4.03
N ARG A 89 -2.90 -2.80 3.67
CA ARG A 89 -3.34 -2.56 2.29
C ARG A 89 -3.45 -1.05 2.10
N MET A 90 -2.98 -0.53 0.98
CA MET A 90 -2.96 0.90 0.72
C MET A 90 -3.59 1.20 -0.63
N LEU A 91 -4.57 2.10 -0.67
CA LEU A 91 -5.13 2.61 -1.91
C LEU A 91 -4.48 3.96 -2.23
N LEU A 92 -3.73 4.05 -3.31
CA LEU A 92 -3.07 5.27 -3.77
C LEU A 92 -3.64 5.73 -5.11
N SER A 93 -3.74 7.05 -5.31
CA SER A 93 -4.00 7.58 -6.66
C SER A 93 -2.75 7.40 -7.53
N ARG A 94 -2.97 6.91 -8.75
CA ARG A 94 -1.93 6.86 -9.78
C ARG A 94 -1.63 8.24 -10.34
N ARG A 95 -2.50 9.24 -10.17
CA ARG A 95 -2.33 10.56 -10.76
C ARG A 95 -1.33 11.40 -9.97
N VAL A 96 -0.32 11.95 -10.64
CA VAL A 96 0.72 12.78 -9.99
C VAL A 96 0.14 14.08 -9.41
N ASP A 97 -0.95 14.59 -9.99
CA ASP A 97 -1.61 15.81 -9.54
C ASP A 97 -2.59 15.60 -8.38
N GLU A 98 -2.88 14.35 -8.02
CA GLU A 98 -3.80 13.98 -6.95
C GLU A 98 -3.07 13.22 -5.84
N LYS A 99 -2.84 13.90 -4.71
CA LYS A 99 -2.25 13.27 -3.53
C LYS A 99 -3.34 12.61 -2.69
N PHE A 100 -3.79 11.44 -3.12
CA PHE A 100 -4.70 10.59 -2.36
C PHE A 100 -3.99 9.31 -1.89
N CYS A 101 -4.15 9.00 -0.61
CA CYS A 101 -3.72 7.75 -0.01
C CYS A 101 -4.68 7.38 1.11
N HIS A 102 -5.15 6.14 1.11
CA HIS A 102 -5.90 5.53 2.20
C HIS A 102 -5.19 4.25 2.64
N ILE A 103 -5.05 4.05 3.95
CA ILE A 103 -4.33 2.90 4.51
C ILE A 103 -5.28 2.10 5.39
N GLU A 104 -5.48 0.84 5.03
CA GLU A 104 -6.10 -0.15 5.90
C GLU A 104 -4.99 -0.92 6.62
N TRP A 105 -4.94 -0.77 7.96
CA TRP A 105 -3.98 -1.47 8.81
C TRP A 105 -4.54 -2.81 9.24
N LEU A 106 -3.74 -3.87 9.14
CA LEU A 106 -4.16 -5.25 9.38
C LEU A 106 -3.37 -5.87 10.55
N PRO A 107 -3.55 -5.39 11.79
CA PRO A 107 -2.87 -5.96 12.95
C PRO A 107 -3.37 -7.39 13.22
N GLN A 108 -2.45 -8.30 13.54
CA GLN A 108 -2.76 -9.67 13.96
C GLN A 108 -2.50 -9.92 15.44
#